data_AF-A0A9D9MIW7-F1
#
_entry.id   AF-A0A9D9MIW7-F1
#
_cell.length_a   1.000
_cell.length_b   1.000
_cell.length_c   1.000
_cell.angle_alpha   90.00
_cell.angle_beta   90.00
_cell.angle_gamma   90.00
#
_symmetry.space_group_name_H-M   'P 1'
#
loop_
_entity.id
_entity.type
_entity.pdbx_description
1 polymer ?
#
loop_
_entity_poly.entity_id
_entity_poly.type
_entity_poly.pdbx_seq_one_letter_code
_entity_poly.pdbx_strand_id
1 'polypeptide(L)'
;MSRLWVPVATLALAQAALAAEQGYDFVACTHAQRTMIEAGSETVAFGVEVWGIVSSSTTKFWEGASTHCAGYIRITQGRPVGKGTCKWLTAGGDSAVGDFEYPASGEPSWTWASGTGALKGIQGSGTFRELFSAKPASEGTSQVCRHDWGRYTTP
;
A
#
# COMPACT_ATOMS: atom_id res chain seq x y z
N MET A 1 -27.69 -66.33 0.73
CA MET A 1 -27.72 -65.26 1.75
C MET A 1 -26.71 -64.19 1.35
N SER A 2 -27.20 -63.16 0.68
CA SER A 2 -26.39 -62.16 -0.03
C SER A 2 -25.96 -61.05 0.94
N ARG A 3 -24.65 -60.82 1.10
CA ARG A 3 -24.13 -59.68 1.87
C ARG A 3 -23.92 -58.51 0.90
N LEU A 4 -24.82 -57.53 0.93
CA LEU A 4 -24.62 -56.26 0.26
C LEU A 4 -23.51 -55.48 0.99
N TRP A 5 -22.46 -55.15 0.25
CA TRP A 5 -21.40 -54.25 0.65
C TRP A 5 -21.83 -52.84 0.23
N VAL A 6 -22.11 -51.97 1.20
CA VAL A 6 -22.42 -50.56 0.94
C VAL A 6 -21.10 -49.78 1.02
N PRO A 7 -20.59 -49.20 -0.07
CA PRO A 7 -19.43 -48.31 0.04
C PRO A 7 -19.91 -46.99 0.64
N VAL A 8 -19.41 -46.68 1.85
CA VAL A 8 -19.53 -45.34 2.44
C VAL A 8 -18.61 -44.42 1.64
N ALA A 9 -19.16 -43.70 0.67
CA ALA A 9 -18.46 -42.63 -0.01
C ALA A 9 -18.30 -41.44 0.96
N THR A 10 -17.14 -41.33 1.59
CA THR A 10 -16.72 -40.11 2.29
C THR A 10 -16.59 -38.97 1.27
N LEU A 11 -17.59 -38.10 1.21
CA LEU A 11 -17.45 -36.78 0.57
C LEU A 11 -16.42 -35.98 1.37
N ALA A 12 -15.21 -35.85 0.83
CA ALA A 12 -14.26 -34.85 1.29
C ALA A 12 -14.79 -33.47 0.90
N LEU A 13 -15.46 -32.79 1.85
CA LEU A 13 -15.77 -31.37 1.76
C LEU A 13 -14.45 -30.60 1.80
N ALA A 14 -13.92 -30.28 0.63
CA ALA A 14 -12.89 -29.24 0.51
C ALA A 14 -13.56 -27.91 0.87
N GLN A 15 -13.46 -27.52 2.14
CA GLN A 15 -13.73 -26.16 2.57
C GLN A 15 -12.63 -25.30 1.94
N ALA A 16 -12.90 -24.72 0.76
CA ALA A 16 -12.17 -23.56 0.33
C ALA A 16 -12.41 -22.49 1.40
N ALA A 17 -11.42 -22.28 2.28
CA ALA A 17 -11.41 -21.13 3.16
C ALA A 17 -11.45 -19.91 2.23
N LEU A 18 -12.60 -19.26 2.15
CA LEU A 18 -12.68 -17.94 1.55
C LEU A 18 -11.81 -17.04 2.41
N ALA A 19 -10.65 -16.67 1.86
CA ALA A 19 -9.76 -15.67 2.42
C ALA A 19 -10.58 -14.50 2.96
N ALA A 20 -10.60 -14.32 4.28
CA ALA A 20 -11.38 -13.25 4.89
C ALA A 20 -10.82 -11.91 4.41
N GLU A 21 -11.70 -11.07 3.86
CA GLU A 21 -11.35 -9.73 3.45
C GLU A 21 -11.09 -8.88 4.69
N GLN A 22 -9.90 -8.30 4.75
CA GLN A 22 -9.39 -7.48 5.84
C GLN A 22 -9.37 -6.01 5.40
N GLY A 23 -9.89 -5.11 6.22
CA GLY A 23 -9.74 -3.66 6.02
C GLY A 23 -8.46 -3.14 6.65
N TYR A 24 -7.85 -2.11 6.04
CA TYR A 24 -6.81 -1.31 6.66
C TYR A 24 -7.17 0.18 6.64
N ASP A 25 -6.81 0.88 7.71
CA ASP A 25 -6.94 2.32 7.83
C ASP A 25 -5.85 2.85 8.79
N PHE A 26 -4.98 3.71 8.27
CA PHE A 26 -3.87 4.28 9.03
C PHE A 26 -3.39 5.63 8.50
N VAL A 27 -2.71 6.37 9.36
CA VAL A 27 -1.94 7.56 8.99
C VAL A 27 -0.47 7.18 8.89
N ALA A 28 0.16 7.51 7.76
CA ALA A 28 1.59 7.38 7.58
C ALA A 28 2.23 8.76 7.40
N CYS A 29 3.31 8.99 8.14
CA CYS A 29 4.11 10.20 8.01
C CYS A 29 5.47 9.85 7.42
N THR A 30 5.88 10.63 6.42
CA THR A 30 7.04 10.33 5.59
C THR A 30 7.94 11.54 5.44
N HIS A 31 9.22 11.25 5.19
CA HIS A 31 10.16 12.19 4.62
C HIS A 31 10.60 11.67 3.26
N ALA A 32 10.86 12.57 2.32
CA ALA A 32 11.27 12.22 0.98
C ALA A 32 12.50 13.01 0.54
N GLN A 33 13.33 12.38 -0.29
CA GLN A 33 14.32 13.03 -1.13
C GLN A 33 13.75 13.18 -2.55
N ARG A 34 14.01 14.31 -3.20
CA ARG A 34 13.54 14.62 -4.54
C ARG A 34 14.72 14.87 -5.47
N THR A 35 14.73 14.16 -6.58
CA THR A 35 15.66 14.41 -7.69
C THR A 35 14.92 15.19 -8.76
N MET A 36 15.15 16.49 -8.81
CA MET A 36 14.47 17.38 -9.76
C MET A 36 14.90 17.06 -11.20
N ILE A 37 13.91 16.97 -12.08
CA ILE A 37 14.07 16.84 -13.55
C ILE A 37 13.70 18.16 -14.21
N GLU A 38 12.59 18.77 -13.77
CA GLU A 38 12.08 20.04 -14.27
C GLU A 38 11.51 20.85 -13.09
N ALA A 39 11.78 22.16 -13.07
CA ALA A 39 11.36 23.08 -12.01
C ALA A 39 10.79 24.38 -12.58
N GLY A 40 9.97 24.27 -13.62
CA GLY A 40 9.31 25.39 -14.28
C GLY A 40 8.01 25.84 -13.59
N SER A 41 7.50 27.00 -14.03
CA SER A 41 6.25 27.58 -13.51
C SER A 41 4.99 26.80 -13.92
N GLU A 42 5.04 26.09 -15.05
CA GLU A 42 3.90 25.34 -15.59
C GLU A 42 3.96 23.85 -15.21
N THR A 43 5.18 23.31 -15.22
CA THR A 43 5.45 21.90 -14.97
C THR A 43 6.60 21.76 -13.99
N VAL A 44 6.39 20.90 -12.98
CA VAL A 44 7.41 20.45 -12.06
C VAL A 44 7.49 18.93 -12.19
N ALA A 45 8.67 18.37 -12.38
CA ALA A 45 8.85 16.92 -12.51
C ALA A 45 10.06 16.47 -11.69
N PHE A 46 9.91 15.36 -10.96
CA PHE A 46 10.96 14.83 -10.10
C PHE A 46 10.81 13.33 -9.87
N GLY A 47 11.96 12.67 -9.70
CA GLY A 47 12.04 11.37 -9.02
C GLY A 47 11.91 11.56 -7.51
N VAL A 48 11.32 10.60 -6.82
CA VAL A 48 11.13 10.64 -5.38
C VAL A 48 11.56 9.32 -4.74
N GLU A 49 12.26 9.42 -3.62
CA GLU A 49 12.50 8.32 -2.69
C GLU A 49 11.99 8.73 -1.31
N VAL A 50 11.23 7.86 -0.66
CA VAL A 50 10.42 8.19 0.53
C VAL A 50 10.63 7.15 1.60
N TRP A 51 10.85 7.56 2.85
CA TRP A 51 10.77 6.68 4.00
C TRP A 51 9.76 7.22 5.01
N GLY A 52 9.18 6.34 5.80
CA GLY A 52 8.29 6.77 6.86
C GLY A 52 7.82 5.65 7.76
N ILE A 53 6.81 5.99 8.55
CA ILE A 53 6.22 5.11 9.53
C ILE A 53 4.72 5.39 9.64
N VAL A 54 3.95 4.35 9.94
CA VAL A 54 2.57 4.46 10.40
C VAL A 54 2.56 5.13 11.77
N SER A 55 2.08 6.38 11.82
CA SER A 55 2.02 7.20 13.03
C SER A 55 0.78 6.92 13.88
N SER A 56 -0.32 6.51 13.25
CA SER A 56 -1.52 6.01 13.93
C SER A 56 -2.28 5.04 13.04
N SER A 57 -2.99 4.09 13.64
CA SER A 57 -3.81 3.13 12.88
C SER A 57 -5.01 2.66 13.68
N THR A 58 -6.14 2.47 12.99
CA THR A 58 -7.29 1.73 13.54
C THR A 58 -7.15 0.22 13.29
N THR A 59 -6.22 -0.18 12.43
CA THR A 59 -5.88 -1.57 12.11
C THR A 59 -4.57 -1.97 12.79
N LYS A 60 -4.67 -2.57 13.99
CA LYS A 60 -3.54 -2.90 14.86
C LYS A 60 -2.36 -3.61 14.17
N PHE A 61 -2.61 -4.43 13.16
CA PHE A 61 -1.57 -5.12 12.40
C PHE A 61 -0.57 -4.19 11.70
N TRP A 62 -1.02 -3.00 11.27
CA TRP A 62 -0.19 -2.01 10.58
C TRP A 62 0.43 -0.96 11.52
N GLU A 63 0.09 -0.99 12.80
CA GLU A 63 0.60 -0.02 13.78
C GLU A 63 2.14 -0.09 13.88
N GLY A 64 2.80 1.05 13.72
CA GLY A 64 4.26 1.14 13.74
C GLY A 64 4.96 0.53 12.52
N ALA A 65 4.23 0.14 11.47
CA ALA A 65 4.85 -0.34 10.24
C ALA A 65 5.70 0.75 9.59
N SER A 66 6.89 0.39 9.13
CA SER A 66 7.75 1.28 8.35
C SER A 66 7.45 1.17 6.86
N THR A 67 7.72 2.22 6.10
CA THR A 67 7.56 2.23 4.65
C THR A 67 8.79 2.80 3.95
N HIS A 68 9.10 2.25 2.79
CA HIS A 68 10.09 2.78 1.86
C HIS A 68 9.49 2.74 0.45
N CYS A 69 9.40 3.90 -0.20
CA CYS A 69 8.87 4.05 -1.54
C CYS A 69 9.91 4.64 -2.50
N ALA A 70 9.77 4.31 -3.78
CA ALA A 70 10.43 5.03 -4.86
C ALA A 70 9.46 5.20 -6.04
N GLY A 71 9.58 6.32 -6.76
CA GLY A 71 8.74 6.61 -7.91
C GLY A 71 9.06 7.94 -8.58
N TYR A 72 8.11 8.44 -9.36
CA TYR A 72 8.20 9.76 -9.98
C TYR A 72 6.86 10.49 -9.88
N ILE A 73 6.93 11.83 -9.85
CA ILE A 73 5.78 12.71 -9.86
C ILE A 73 6.02 13.83 -10.88
N ARG A 74 5.00 14.13 -11.66
CA ARG A 74 4.90 15.33 -12.49
C ARG A 74 3.67 16.12 -12.06
N ILE A 75 3.87 17.41 -11.80
CA ILE A 75 2.82 18.35 -11.45
C ILE A 75 2.66 19.30 -12.62
N THR A 76 1.49 19.33 -13.25
CA THR A 76 1.14 20.30 -14.30
C THR A 76 -0.12 21.02 -13.88
N GLN A 77 -0.09 22.36 -13.87
CA GLN A 77 -1.21 23.21 -13.40
C GLN A 77 -1.71 22.80 -11.99
N GLY A 78 -0.78 22.47 -11.09
CA GLY A 78 -1.07 22.04 -9.73
C GLY A 78 -1.60 20.61 -9.57
N ARG A 79 -1.79 19.85 -10.67
CA ARG A 79 -2.26 18.47 -10.61
C ARG A 79 -1.10 17.47 -10.63
N PRO A 80 -0.93 16.64 -9.59
CA PRO A 80 0.06 15.57 -9.61
C PRO A 80 -0.39 14.39 -10.48
N VAL A 81 0.54 13.85 -11.27
CA VAL A 81 0.42 12.57 -11.99
C VAL A 81 1.73 11.82 -11.79
N GLY A 82 1.66 10.53 -11.50
CA GLY A 82 2.85 9.73 -11.24
C GLY A 82 2.54 8.37 -10.67
N LYS A 83 3.59 7.58 -10.45
CA LYS A 83 3.48 6.25 -9.88
C LYS A 83 4.80 5.81 -9.27
N GLY A 84 4.72 4.76 -8.47
CA GLY A 84 5.87 4.13 -7.87
C GLY A 84 5.47 2.94 -7.03
N THR A 85 6.44 2.39 -6.34
CA THR A 85 6.30 1.20 -5.52
C THR A 85 6.69 1.53 -4.09
N CYS A 86 5.99 0.99 -3.10
CA CYS A 86 6.47 0.97 -1.72
C CYS A 86 6.53 -0.44 -1.18
N LYS A 87 7.51 -0.66 -0.29
CA LYS A 87 7.54 -1.75 0.66
C LYS A 87 7.07 -1.24 2.01
N TRP A 88 6.12 -1.95 2.61
CA TRP A 88 5.73 -1.83 4.00
C TRP A 88 6.32 -2.98 4.80
N LEU A 89 6.82 -2.71 6.00
CA LEU A 89 7.36 -3.69 6.93
C LEU A 89 6.69 -3.50 8.29
N THR A 90 5.89 -4.48 8.72
CA THR A 90 5.19 -4.45 9.99
C THR A 90 6.16 -4.61 11.16
N ALA A 91 5.73 -4.22 12.36
CA ALA A 91 6.51 -4.43 13.58
C ALA A 91 6.81 -5.91 13.85
N GLY A 92 5.97 -6.83 13.36
CA GLY A 92 6.17 -8.27 13.44
C GLY A 92 7.17 -8.84 12.42
N GLY A 93 7.66 -8.03 11.49
CA GLY A 93 8.63 -8.45 10.47
C GLY A 93 8.01 -8.95 9.15
N ASP A 94 6.68 -8.99 9.05
CA ASP A 94 5.99 -9.26 7.79
C ASP A 94 6.09 -8.05 6.87
N SER A 95 6.15 -8.28 5.56
CA SER A 95 6.24 -7.21 4.58
C SER A 95 5.23 -7.36 3.46
N ALA A 96 4.79 -6.23 2.92
CA ALA A 96 4.00 -6.17 1.71
C ALA A 96 4.56 -5.12 0.77
N VAL A 97 4.56 -5.44 -0.52
CA VAL A 97 4.91 -4.51 -1.60
C VAL A 97 3.64 -4.16 -2.34
N GLY A 98 3.48 -2.89 -2.67
CA GLY A 98 2.39 -2.40 -3.50
C GLY A 98 2.79 -1.18 -4.29
N ASP A 99 1.96 -0.83 -5.26
CA ASP A 99 2.18 0.30 -6.16
C ASP A 99 1.19 1.42 -5.83
N PHE A 100 1.68 2.66 -5.83
CA PHE A 100 0.84 3.85 -5.82
C PHE A 100 0.71 4.43 -7.21
N GLU A 101 -0.45 5.04 -7.47
CA GLU A 101 -0.69 5.84 -8.66
C GLU A 101 -1.39 7.15 -8.30
N TYR A 102 -0.90 8.24 -8.89
CA TYR A 102 -1.63 9.49 -9.04
C TYR A 102 -2.10 9.54 -10.50
N PRO A 103 -3.37 9.19 -10.80
CA PRO A 103 -3.84 9.18 -12.17
C PRO A 103 -4.08 10.60 -12.69
N ALA A 104 -4.20 10.76 -14.02
CA ALA A 104 -4.52 12.05 -14.64
C ALA A 104 -5.91 12.59 -14.24
N SER A 105 -6.79 11.70 -13.80
CA SER A 105 -8.14 11.96 -13.30
C SER A 105 -8.55 10.90 -12.28
N GLY A 106 -9.32 11.28 -11.27
CA GLY A 106 -9.77 10.38 -10.21
C GLY A 106 -8.92 10.47 -8.94
N GLU A 107 -9.19 9.58 -8.00
CA GLU A 107 -8.47 9.52 -6.73
C GLU A 107 -7.13 8.78 -6.89
N PRO A 108 -6.10 9.14 -6.10
CA PRO A 108 -4.90 8.32 -6.00
C PRO A 108 -5.25 6.90 -5.55
N SER A 109 -4.49 5.92 -5.98
CA SER A 109 -4.77 4.52 -5.66
C SER A 109 -3.55 3.78 -5.17
N TRP A 110 -3.82 2.70 -4.44
CA TRP A 110 -2.85 1.73 -3.96
C TRP A 110 -3.26 0.34 -4.45
N THR A 111 -2.32 -0.46 -4.95
CA THR A 111 -2.55 -1.87 -5.31
C THR A 111 -1.49 -2.75 -4.68
N TRP A 112 -1.90 -3.79 -3.95
CA TRP A 112 -0.99 -4.76 -3.36
C TRP A 112 -0.47 -5.73 -4.43
N ALA A 113 0.85 -5.96 -4.44
CA ALA A 113 1.52 -6.77 -5.45
C ALA A 113 2.08 -8.08 -4.87
N SER A 114 2.69 -8.04 -3.68
CA SER A 114 3.26 -9.23 -3.04
C SER A 114 3.44 -9.03 -1.54
N GLY A 115 3.68 -10.12 -0.79
CA GLY A 115 3.95 -10.05 0.63
C GLY A 115 4.62 -11.30 1.20
N THR A 116 5.01 -11.21 2.46
CA THR A 116 5.72 -12.25 3.22
C THR A 116 4.98 -12.59 4.52
N GLY A 117 5.28 -13.75 5.10
CA GLY A 117 4.69 -14.19 6.37
C GLY A 117 3.17 -14.18 6.34
N ALA A 118 2.51 -13.47 7.27
CA ALA A 118 1.05 -13.39 7.31
C ALA A 118 0.44 -12.69 6.09
N LEU A 119 1.24 -11.95 5.31
CA LEU A 119 0.82 -11.24 4.09
C LEU A 119 1.20 -11.99 2.80
N LYS A 120 1.64 -13.25 2.90
CA LYS A 120 2.00 -14.04 1.72
C LYS A 120 0.78 -14.17 0.80
N GLY A 121 0.94 -13.79 -0.47
CA GLY A 121 -0.15 -13.84 -1.45
C GLY A 121 -1.20 -12.75 -1.28
N ILE A 122 -0.89 -11.67 -0.55
CA ILE A 122 -1.76 -10.50 -0.39
C ILE A 122 -2.28 -10.00 -1.75
N GLN A 123 -3.59 -9.74 -1.81
CA GLN A 123 -4.25 -9.11 -2.96
C GLN A 123 -5.22 -8.04 -2.46
N GLY A 124 -5.40 -6.98 -3.22
CA GLY A 124 -6.36 -5.93 -2.90
C GLY A 124 -5.84 -4.55 -3.26
N SER A 125 -6.59 -3.54 -2.84
CA SER A 125 -6.33 -2.17 -3.20
C SER A 125 -6.79 -1.20 -2.12
N GLY A 126 -6.46 0.06 -2.31
CA GLY A 126 -6.97 1.15 -1.51
C GLY A 126 -6.70 2.48 -2.18
N THR A 127 -6.79 3.52 -1.38
CA THR A 127 -6.52 4.89 -1.76
C THR A 127 -5.85 5.60 -0.59
N PHE A 128 -5.41 6.82 -0.83
CA PHE A 128 -4.81 7.65 0.17
C PHE A 128 -5.06 9.12 -0.14
N ARG A 129 -4.95 9.96 0.89
CA ARG A 129 -5.03 11.41 0.77
C ARG A 129 -4.01 12.08 1.66
N GLU A 130 -3.42 13.16 1.16
CA GLU A 130 -2.60 14.03 2.01
C GLU A 130 -3.46 14.62 3.12
N LEU A 131 -2.96 14.58 4.35
CA LEU A 131 -3.55 15.29 5.49
C LEU A 131 -2.91 16.66 5.63
N PHE A 132 -1.58 16.71 5.58
CA PHE A 132 -0.82 17.94 5.56
C PHE A 132 0.60 17.72 5.05
N SER A 133 1.18 18.79 4.51
CA SER A 133 2.60 18.93 4.20
C SER A 133 3.25 19.93 5.14
N ALA A 134 4.37 19.55 5.74
CA ALA A 134 5.20 20.47 6.50
C ALA A 134 6.24 21.15 5.59
N LYS A 135 6.88 22.21 6.11
CA LYS A 135 8.01 22.84 5.41
C LYS A 135 9.15 21.83 5.27
N PRO A 136 9.86 21.81 4.12
CA PRO A 136 11.08 21.03 3.95
C PRO A 136 12.07 21.21 5.11
N ALA A 137 12.48 20.11 5.73
CA ALA A 137 13.50 20.11 6.78
C ALA A 137 14.90 20.51 6.23
N SER A 138 15.14 20.25 4.95
CA SER A 138 16.31 20.70 4.20
C SER A 138 15.98 20.84 2.71
N GLU A 139 16.84 21.51 1.95
CA GLU A 139 16.72 21.59 0.50
C GLU A 139 16.62 20.20 -0.14
N GLY A 140 15.80 20.09 -1.20
CA GLY A 140 15.57 18.82 -1.91
C GLY A 140 14.73 17.79 -1.16
N THR A 141 14.16 18.13 0.01
CA THR A 141 13.32 17.21 0.79
C THR A 141 11.86 17.64 0.88
N SER A 142 11.00 16.72 1.33
CA SER A 142 9.64 17.05 1.75
C SER A 142 9.18 16.18 2.91
N GLN A 143 8.25 16.70 3.71
CA GLN A 143 7.65 16.00 4.85
C GLN A 143 6.14 16.05 4.71
N VAL A 144 5.52 14.87 4.70
CA VAL A 144 4.08 14.72 4.42
C VAL A 144 3.50 13.70 5.38
N CYS A 145 2.31 13.96 5.89
CA CYS A 145 1.48 12.92 6.48
C CYS A 145 0.24 12.69 5.60
N ARG A 146 -0.10 11.43 5.38
CA ARG A 146 -1.25 11.01 4.60
C ARG A 146 -2.06 9.95 5.34
N HIS A 147 -3.34 9.91 5.03
CA HIS A 147 -4.27 8.86 5.47
C HIS A 147 -4.41 7.87 4.33
N ASP A 148 -4.14 6.60 4.61
CA ASP A 148 -4.22 5.48 3.68
C ASP A 148 -5.30 4.52 4.18
N TRP A 149 -6.17 4.05 3.28
CA TRP A 149 -7.20 3.08 3.62
C TRP A 149 -7.56 2.18 2.44
N GLY A 150 -8.03 0.98 2.74
CA GLY A 150 -8.41 0.02 1.72
C GLY A 150 -8.74 -1.35 2.29
N ARG A 151 -8.72 -2.36 1.41
CA ARG A 151 -9.05 -3.74 1.75
C ARG A 151 -8.08 -4.70 1.05
N TYR A 152 -7.78 -5.80 1.72
CA TYR A 152 -6.97 -6.87 1.16
C TYR A 152 -7.45 -8.24 1.62
N THR A 153 -7.08 -9.27 0.88
CA THR A 153 -7.21 -10.67 1.25
C THR A 153 -5.83 -11.30 1.30
N THR A 154 -5.71 -12.38 2.07
CA THR A 154 -4.55 -13.28 2.10
C THR A 154 -5.10 -14.70 1.94
N PRO A 155 -4.42 -15.61 1.21
CA PRO A 155 -4.90 -16.97 0.95
C PRO A 155 -5.32 -17.75 2.19
#